data_AF-A0A8K0G3G6-F1
#
_entry.id   AF-A0A8K0G3G6-F1
#
_cell.length_a   1.000
_cell.length_b   1.000
_cell.length_c   1.000
_cell.angle_alpha   90.00
_cell.angle_beta   90.00
_cell.angle_gamma   90.00
#
_symmetry.space_group_name_H-M   'P 1'
#
loop_
_entity.id
_entity.type
_entity.pdbx_description
1 polymer ?
#
loop_
_entity_poly.entity_id
_entity_poly.type
_entity_poly.pdbx_seq_one_letter_code
_entity_poly.pdbx_strand_id
1 'polypeptide(L)' 'MQFLTILLLVVFAVLALQDVVIACIANGNGCQPDGRQGNCCSGYCHKEPGWVAGYCR' A
#
# COMPACT_ATOMS: atom_id res chain seq x y z
N MET A 1 -36.35 -12.24 8.40
CA MET A 1 -35.61 -11.23 9.19
C MET A 1 -34.15 -11.64 9.39
N GLN A 2 -33.87 -12.85 9.88
CA GLN A 2 -32.50 -13.37 10.11
C GLN A 2 -31.58 -13.39 8.88
N PHE A 3 -32.07 -13.82 7.71
CA PHE A 3 -31.28 -13.83 6.47
C PHE A 3 -30.78 -12.44 6.06
N LEU A 4 -31.61 -11.41 6.26
CA LEU A 4 -31.25 -10.03 5.94
C LEU A 4 -30.15 -9.51 6.88
N THR A 5 -30.21 -9.91 8.16
CA THR A 5 -29.21 -9.55 9.17
C THR A 5 -27.84 -10.17 8.88
N ILE A 6 -27.84 -11.45 8.47
CA ILE A 6 -26.61 -12.16 8.10
C ILE A 6 -26.01 -11.53 6.83
N LEU A 7 -26.83 -11.21 5.83
CA LEU A 7 -26.40 -10.55 4.60
C LEU A 7 -25.74 -9.19 4.91
N LEU A 8 -26.37 -8.37 5.76
CA LEU A 8 -25.82 -7.08 6.19
C LEU A 8 -24.49 -7.22 6.92
N LEU A 9 -24.37 -8.20 7.84
CA LEU A 9 -23.12 -8.45 8.56
C LEU A 9 -21.97 -8.81 7.62
N VAL A 10 -22.23 -9.65 6.60
CA VAL A 10 -21.21 -10.03 5.61
C VAL A 10 -20.79 -8.82 4.77
N VAL A 11 -21.74 -7.98 4.35
CA VAL A 11 -21.43 -6.75 3.58
C VAL A 11 -20.55 -5.80 4.40
N PHE A 12 -20.88 -5.57 5.67
CA PHE A 12 -20.06 -4.74 6.56
C PHE A 12 -18.65 -5.32 6.79
N ALA A 13 -18.52 -6.64 6.93
CA ALA A 13 -17.23 -7.30 7.09
C ALA A 13 -16.33 -7.14 5.85
N VAL A 14 -16.89 -7.25 4.63
CA VAL A 14 -16.14 -7.08 3.39
C VAL A 14 -15.73 -5.63 3.15
N LEU A 15 -16.56 -4.66 3.51
CA LEU A 15 -16.22 -3.24 3.41
C LEU A 15 -15.05 -2.85 4.34
N ALA A 16 -14.95 -3.45 5.53
CA ALA A 16 -13.86 -3.21 6.47
C ALA A 16 -12.49 -3.74 6.00
N LEU A 17 -12.45 -4.59 4.97
CA LEU A 17 -11.22 -5.12 4.37
C LEU A 17 -10.63 -4.21 3.28
N GLN A 18 -11.34 -3.14 2.88
CA GLN A 18 -10.92 -2.28 1.76
C GLN A 18 -9.85 -1.26 2.16
N ASP A 19 -9.65 -1.02 3.45
CA ASP A 19 -8.68 -0.05 3.97
C ASP A 19 -7.24 -0.59 4.06
N VAL A 20 -6.98 -1.81 3.59
CA VAL A 20 -5.60 -2.26 3.34
C VAL A 20 -5.08 -1.67 2.02
N VAL A 21 -5.30 -0.37 1.84
CA VAL A 21 -4.55 0.42 0.88
C VAL A 21 -3.14 0.43 1.44
N ILE A 22 -2.32 -0.48 0.93
CA ILE A 22 -0.88 -0.47 1.17
C ILE A 22 -0.45 0.96 0.87
N ALA A 23 -0.13 1.72 1.91
CA ALA A 23 0.36 3.09 1.77
C ALA A 23 1.67 2.98 1.00
N CYS A 24 1.58 3.11 -0.31
CA CYS A 24 2.70 2.94 -1.21
C CYS A 24 3.23 4.32 -1.59
N ILE A 25 4.54 4.38 -1.78
CA ILE A 25 5.22 5.63 -2.11
C ILE A 25 4.96 5.94 -3.58
N ALA A 26 4.38 7.10 -3.87
CA ALA A 26 4.12 7.51 -5.26
C ALA A 26 5.43 7.74 -6.04
N ASN A 27 5.38 7.58 -7.37
CA ASN A 27 6.54 7.79 -8.24
C ASN A 27 7.13 9.21 -8.07
N GLY A 28 8.45 9.30 -8.09
CA GLY A 28 9.23 10.52 -7.86
C GLY A 28 9.53 10.82 -6.38
N ASN A 29 8.85 10.18 -5.43
CA ASN A 29 9.16 10.36 -4.01
C ASN A 29 10.33 9.50 -3.57
N GLY A 30 10.96 9.94 -2.47
CA GLY A 30 12.10 9.26 -1.86
C GLY A 30 11.80 7.83 -1.45
N CYS A 31 12.71 6.92 -1.75
CA CYS A 31 12.61 5.52 -1.36
C CYS A 31 13.98 4.97 -0.95
N GLN A 32 13.95 3.82 -0.27
CA GLN A 32 15.15 3.02 -0.03
C GLN A 32 14.95 1.58 -0.49
N PRO A 33 15.97 0.96 -1.10
CA PRO A 33 15.89 -0.41 -1.59
C PRO A 33 15.82 -1.44 -0.45
N ASP A 34 16.14 -1.05 0.79
CA ASP A 34 15.97 -1.89 1.98
C ASP A 34 14.53 -1.91 2.52
N GLY A 35 13.61 -1.16 1.89
CA GLY A 35 12.20 -1.08 2.28
C GLY A 35 11.93 -0.29 3.56
N ARG A 36 12.95 0.35 4.17
CA ARG A 36 12.79 1.07 5.45
C ARG A 36 11.87 2.29 5.38
N GLN A 37 11.63 2.82 4.18
CA GLN A 37 10.73 3.96 3.95
C GLN A 37 9.35 3.54 3.42
N GLY A 38 9.10 2.24 3.29
CA GLY A 38 7.95 1.68 2.57
C GLY A 38 8.30 1.29 1.13
N ASN A 39 7.30 0.75 0.42
CA ASN A 39 7.46 0.29 -0.96
C ASN A 39 6.84 1.28 -1.95
N CYS A 40 7.52 1.46 -3.08
CA CYS A 40 6.98 2.22 -4.21
C CYS A 40 5.71 1.55 -4.75
N CYS A 41 4.72 2.34 -5.17
CA CYS A 41 3.52 1.81 -5.82
C CYS A 41 3.82 1.04 -7.11
N SER A 42 4.92 1.39 -7.79
CA SER A 42 5.45 0.68 -8.94
C SER A 42 6.19 -0.62 -8.60
N GLY A 43 6.51 -0.83 -7.32
CA GLY A 43 7.39 -1.91 -6.86
C GLY A 43 8.88 -1.68 -7.13
N TYR A 44 9.26 -0.51 -7.67
CA TYR A 44 10.64 -0.23 -8.05
C TYR A 44 11.19 1.07 -7.41
N CYS A 45 12.30 0.92 -6.69
CA CYS A 45 13.06 2.01 -6.09
C CYS A 45 14.37 2.20 -6.88
N HIS A 46 14.50 3.32 -7.58
CA HIS A 46 15.71 3.65 -8.33
C HIS A 46 16.72 4.35 -7.42
N LYS A 47 17.88 3.72 -7.19
CA LYS A 47 18.96 4.29 -6.38
C LYS A 47 20.31 4.00 -7.01
N GLU A 48 21.09 5.05 -7.27
CA GLU A 48 22.45 4.93 -7.80
C GLU A 48 23.50 4.81 -6.66
N PRO A 49 24.66 4.16 -6.91
CA PRO A 49 25.73 4.08 -5.93
C PRO A 49 26.22 5.46 -5.49
N GLY A 50 26.30 5.69 -4.17
CA GLY A 50 26.70 6.97 -3.59
C GLY A 50 25.56 7.92 -3.25
N TRP A 51 24.31 7.63 -3.64
CA TRP A 51 23.16 8.45 -3.26
C TRP A 51 22.69 8.18 -1.83
N VAL A 52 22.28 9.24 -1.15
CA VAL A 52 21.70 9.14 0.21
C VAL A 52 20.36 8.40 0.16
N ALA A 53 19.45 8.80 -0.74
CA ALA A 53 18.15 8.16 -0.98
C ALA A 53 17.88 7.99 -2.47
N GLY A 54 17.13 6.94 -2.82
CA GLY A 54 16.62 6.73 -4.17
C GLY A 54 15.26 7.41 -4.37
N TYR A 55 14.63 7.17 -5.51
CA TYR A 55 13.26 7.60 -5.78
C TYR A 55 12.43 6.51 -6.47
N CYS A 56 11.12 6.53 -6.23
CA CYS A 56 10.20 5.58 -6.85
C CYS A 56 10.02 5.86 -8.34
N ARG A 57 10.05 4.81 -9.17
CA ARG A 57 9.91 4.94 -10.62
C ARG A 57 9.02 3.85 -11.19
#